data_AF-A0A6P0SQ09-F1
#
_entry.id   AF-A0A6P0SQ09-F1
#
_cell.length_a   1.000
_cell.length_b   1.000
_cell.length_c   1.000
_cell.angle_alpha   90.00
_cell.angle_beta   90.00
_cell.angle_gamma   90.00
#
_symmetry.space_group_name_H-M   'P 1'
#
loop_
_entity.id
_entity.type
_entity.pdbx_description
1 polymer ?
#
loop_
_entity_poly.entity_id
_entity_poly.type
_entity_poly.pdbx_seq_one_letter_code
_entity_poly.pdbx_strand_id
1 'polypeptide(L)'
;LRIGINTGPVVAGVIGIQKFIYDLWGDAVNVASRMDSQGEPGRIQVTAATYERLRDKYLFEERGIINVKGKGEMITYWLTGRK
;
A
#
# COMPACT_ATOMS: atom_id res chain seq x y z
N LEU A 1 -8.85 -12.27 4.68
CA LEU A 1 -7.54 -11.68 4.32
C LEU A 1 -7.75 -10.22 3.98
N ARG A 2 -6.90 -9.30 4.45
CA ARG A 2 -6.85 -7.90 4.02
C ARG A 2 -5.51 -7.70 3.29
N ILE A 3 -5.49 -6.81 2.30
CA ILE A 3 -4.28 -6.53 1.52
C ILE A 3 -4.20 -5.03 1.27
N GLY A 4 -3.05 -4.43 1.58
CA GLY A 4 -2.73 -3.04 1.27
C GLY A 4 -1.53 -2.93 0.34
N ILE A 5 -1.62 -2.10 -0.69
CA ILE A 5 -0.54 -1.87 -1.65
C ILE A 5 -0.25 -0.38 -1.77
N ASN A 6 1.03 -0.03 -1.76
CA ASN A 6 1.51 1.29 -2.07
C ASN A 6 2.74 1.20 -2.98
N THR A 7 3.02 2.27 -3.72
CA THR A 7 4.22 2.41 -4.52
C THR A 7 4.96 3.68 -4.12
N GLY A 8 6.24 3.54 -3.78
CA GLY A 8 7.10 4.64 -3.40
C GLY A 8 8.53 4.18 -3.10
N PRO A 9 9.43 5.11 -2.78
CA PRO A 9 10.81 4.80 -2.45
C PRO A 9 10.91 4.03 -1.12
N VAL A 10 11.86 3.11 -1.06
CA VAL A 10 12.15 2.26 0.10
C VAL A 10 13.65 2.19 0.35
N VAL A 11 14.02 1.91 1.58
CA VAL A 11 15.40 1.55 1.97
C VAL A 11 15.40 0.07 2.30
N ALA A 12 16.37 -0.67 1.75
CA ALA A 12 16.52 -2.09 2.00
C ALA A 12 17.90 -2.37 2.60
N GLY A 13 17.99 -3.36 3.48
CA GLY A 13 19.27 -3.72 4.08
C GLY A 13 19.18 -4.98 4.94
N VAL A 14 20.34 -5.43 5.40
CA VAL A 14 20.44 -6.53 6.36
C VAL A 14 20.59 -5.94 7.76
N ILE A 15 19.68 -6.31 8.67
CA ILE A 15 19.73 -5.90 10.08
C ILE A 15 20.01 -7.13 10.96
N GLY A 16 20.70 -6.89 12.07
CA GLY A 16 20.95 -7.86 13.12
C GLY A 16 22.44 -8.06 13.37
N ILE A 17 22.79 -8.38 14.62
CA ILE A 17 24.18 -8.63 15.02
C ILE A 17 24.46 -10.14 15.12
N GLN A 18 23.45 -10.93 15.50
CA GLN A 18 23.58 -12.40 15.64
C GLN A 18 22.66 -13.18 14.69
N LYS A 19 21.50 -12.60 14.32
CA LYS A 19 20.59 -13.15 13.31
C LYS A 19 20.34 -12.08 12.26
N PHE A 20 20.90 -12.30 11.09
CA PHE A 20 20.79 -11.38 9.96
C PHE A 20 19.45 -11.58 9.25
N ILE A 21 18.70 -10.50 9.08
CA ILE A 21 17.43 -10.47 8.34
C ILE A 21 17.53 -9.37 7.29
N TYR A 22 17.26 -9.71 6.04
CA TYR A 22 17.06 -8.73 4.99
C TYR A 22 15.63 -8.20 5.07
N ASP A 23 15.48 -6.87 5.14
CA ASP A 23 14.18 -6.24 5.36
C ASP A 23 14.12 -4.85 4.70
N LEU A 24 12.90 -4.33 4.57
CA LEU A 24 12.53 -3.12 3.86
C LEU A 24 11.90 -2.10 4.82
N TRP A 25 12.41 -0.87 4.80
CA TRP A 25 11.88 0.23 5.59
C TRP A 25 11.59 1.45 4.72
N GLY A 26 10.90 2.39 5.34
CA GLY A 26 10.63 3.70 4.78
C GLY A 26 9.16 4.01 4.74
N ASP A 27 8.90 5.24 4.31
CA ASP A 27 7.55 5.79 4.27
C ASP A 27 6.60 4.97 3.39
N ALA A 28 7.08 4.47 2.25
CA ALA A 28 6.25 3.68 1.35
C ALA A 28 5.74 2.37 2.00
N VAL A 29 6.55 1.73 2.84
CA VAL A 29 6.19 0.52 3.60
C VAL A 29 5.16 0.86 4.68
N ASN A 30 5.37 1.97 5.39
CA ASN A 30 4.41 2.46 6.39
C ASN A 30 3.04 2.74 5.75
N VAL A 31 3.00 3.41 4.59
CA VAL A 31 1.75 3.68 3.87
C VAL A 31 1.08 2.39 3.40
N ALA A 32 1.84 1.41 2.87
CA ALA A 32 1.28 0.10 2.50
C ALA A 32 0.65 -0.60 3.71
N SER A 33 1.31 -0.56 4.87
CA SER A 33 0.76 -1.08 6.13
C SER A 33 -0.52 -0.34 6.54
N ARG A 34 -0.64 0.97 6.30
CA ARG A 34 -1.89 1.71 6.53
C ARG A 34 -3.01 1.27 5.60
N MET A 35 -2.73 1.07 4.31
CA MET A 35 -3.70 0.55 3.35
C MET A 35 -4.23 -0.84 3.75
N ASP A 36 -3.41 -1.69 4.37
CA ASP A 36 -3.86 -2.97 4.90
C ASP A 36 -4.72 -2.79 6.16
N SER A 37 -4.20 -2.04 7.14
CA SER A 37 -4.86 -1.87 8.45
C SER A 37 -6.21 -1.16 8.38
N GLN A 38 -6.37 -0.23 7.43
CA GLN A 38 -7.62 0.51 7.16
C GLN A 38 -8.44 -0.12 6.02
N GLY A 39 -8.00 -1.26 5.48
CA GLY A 39 -8.68 -2.00 4.43
C GLY A 39 -9.82 -2.87 4.95
N GLU A 40 -10.64 -3.36 4.03
CA GLU A 40 -11.78 -4.24 4.33
C GLU A 40 -11.41 -5.72 4.09
N PRO A 41 -11.94 -6.67 4.89
CA PRO A 41 -11.77 -8.09 4.65
C PRO A 41 -12.19 -8.49 3.23
N GLY A 42 -11.30 -9.20 2.53
CA GLY A 42 -11.55 -9.67 1.16
C GLY A 42 -11.26 -8.62 0.07
N ARG A 43 -10.90 -7.39 0.43
CA ARG A 43 -10.57 -6.34 -0.52
C ARG A 43 -9.06 -6.05 -0.54
N ILE A 44 -8.62 -5.49 -1.67
CA ILE A 44 -7.26 -5.01 -1.89
C ILE A 44 -7.31 -3.49 -1.98
N GLN A 45 -6.78 -2.80 -0.98
CA GLN A 45 -6.70 -1.35 -0.98
C GLN A 45 -5.40 -0.87 -1.59
N VAL A 46 -5.48 0.12 -2.47
CA VAL A 46 -4.31 0.74 -3.10
C VAL A 46 -4.31 2.25 -2.97
N THR A 47 -3.12 2.84 -2.97
CA THR A 47 -2.94 4.30 -3.06
C THR A 47 -3.12 4.80 -4.49
N ALA A 48 -3.36 6.12 -4.65
CA ALA A 48 -3.35 6.77 -5.96
C ALA A 48 -2.07 6.51 -6.76
N ALA A 49 -0.90 6.47 -6.10
CA ALA A 49 0.38 6.18 -6.76
C ALA A 49 0.43 4.80 -7.41
N THR A 50 -0.18 3.79 -6.77
CA THR A 50 -0.30 2.44 -7.31
C THR A 50 -1.39 2.36 -8.38
N TYR A 51 -2.53 3.03 -8.16
CA TYR A 51 -3.61 3.14 -9.16
C TYR A 51 -3.09 3.69 -10.49
N GLU A 52 -2.40 4.83 -10.50
CA GLU A 52 -1.92 5.46 -11.75
C GLU A 52 -0.99 4.57 -12.56
N ARG A 53 -0.26 3.65 -11.91
CA ARG A 53 0.65 2.70 -12.59
C ARG A 53 -0.07 1.47 -13.14
N LEU A 54 -1.25 1.15 -12.62
CA LEU A 54 -1.95 -0.10 -12.90
C LEU A 54 -3.31 0.10 -13.58
N ARG A 55 -3.82 1.33 -13.64
CA ARG A 55 -5.15 1.70 -14.19
C ARG A 55 -5.42 1.18 -15.60
N ASP A 56 -4.39 0.95 -16.40
CA ASP A 56 -4.54 0.46 -17.77
C ASP A 56 -4.67 -1.08 -17.84
N LYS A 57 -4.26 -1.80 -16.80
CA LYS A 57 -4.21 -3.28 -16.76
C LYS A 57 -5.21 -3.91 -15.79
N TYR A 58 -5.70 -3.15 -14.82
CA TYR A 58 -6.58 -3.62 -13.75
C TYR A 58 -7.82 -2.74 -13.63
N LEU A 59 -8.85 -3.30 -13.03
CA LEU A 59 -10.10 -2.64 -12.67
C LEU A 59 -10.00 -2.11 -11.24
N PHE A 60 -10.51 -0.89 -11.05
CA PHE A 60 -10.52 -0.23 -9.76
C PHE A 60 -11.88 0.41 -9.48
N GLU A 61 -12.27 0.40 -8.22
CA GLU A 61 -13.38 1.15 -7.66
C GLU A 61 -12.79 2.26 -6.76
N GLU A 62 -13.22 3.50 -6.93
CA GLU A 62 -12.79 4.57 -6.04
C GLU A 62 -13.38 4.36 -4.64
N ARG A 63 -12.51 4.29 -3.62
CA ARG A 63 -12.95 4.25 -2.22
C ARG A 63 -13.26 5.65 -1.71
N GLY A 64 -12.52 6.64 -2.20
CA GLY A 64 -12.57 8.03 -1.76
C GLY A 64 -11.40 8.40 -0.85
N ILE A 65 -11.54 9.55 -0.18
CA ILE A 65 -10.54 10.13 0.71
C ILE A 65 -10.61 9.45 2.08
N ILE A 66 -9.44 9.05 2.60
CA ILE A 66 -9.29 8.57 3.98
C ILE A 66 -8.18 9.34 4.69
N ASN A 67 -8.32 9.51 6.01
CA ASN A 67 -7.27 10.10 6.82
C ASN A 67 -6.25 9.04 7.25
N VAL A 68 -5.00 9.21 6.83
CA VAL A 68 -3.89 8.31 7.08
C VAL A 68 -2.91 8.98 8.05
N LYS A 69 -2.64 8.32 9.19
CA LYS A 69 -1.74 8.84 10.22
C LYS A 69 -0.36 9.17 9.62
N GLY A 70 0.07 10.42 9.77
CA GLY A 70 1.36 10.92 9.25
C GLY A 70 1.35 11.32 7.77
N LYS A 71 0.20 11.20 7.09
CA LYS A 71 -0.01 11.64 5.70
C LYS A 71 -1.16 12.62 5.52
N GLY A 72 -2.14 12.60 6.41
CA GLY A 72 -3.36 13.38 6.26
C GLY A 72 -4.30 12.69 5.30
N GLU A 73 -5.05 13.48 4.53
CA GLU A 73 -6.04 13.00 3.59
C GLU A 73 -5.41 12.37 2.34
N MET A 74 -5.81 11.16 2.01
CA MET A 74 -5.33 10.41 0.84
C MET A 74 -6.50 9.81 0.08
N ILE A 75 -6.54 10.02 -1.24
CA ILE A 75 -7.44 9.29 -2.13
C ILE A 75 -6.96 7.84 -2.28
N THR A 76 -7.89 6.90 -2.17
CA THR A 76 -7.60 5.46 -2.24
C THR A 76 -8.60 4.73 -3.12
N TYR A 77 -8.21 3.53 -3.56
CA TYR A 77 -8.97 2.72 -4.51
C TYR A 77 -9.01 1.27 -4.05
N TRP A 78 -10.06 0.56 -4.43
CA TRP A 78 -10.14 -0.89 -4.36
C TRP A 78 -9.72 -1.48 -5.70
N LEU A 79 -8.76 -2.40 -5.69
CA LEU A 79 -8.46 -3.22 -6.87
C LEU A 79 -9.47 -4.37 -6.92
N THR A 80 -10.28 -4.43 -7.98
CA THR A 80 -11.41 -5.37 -8.08
C THR A 80 -11.16 -6.52 -9.04
N GLY A 81 -10.25 -6.38 -9.99
CA GLY A 81 -9.93 -7.45 -10.93
C GLY A 81 -8.93 -7.04 -11.99
N ARG A 82 -8.60 -7.98 -12.87
CA ARG A 82 -7.81 -7.73 -14.08
C ARG A 82 -8.75 -7.33 -15.22
N LYS A 83 -8.29 -6.45 -16.11
CA LYS A 83 -8.99 -6.17 -17.37
C LYS A 83 -8.84 -7.32 -18.36
#